data_AF-A0A8S1ILT7-F1
#
_entry.id   AF-A0A8S1ILT7-F1
#
_cell.length_a   1.000
_cell.length_b   1.000
_cell.length_c   1.000
_cell.angle_alpha   90.00
_cell.angle_beta   90.00
_cell.angle_gamma   90.00
#
_symmetry.space_group_name_H-M   'P 1'
#
loop_
_entity.id
_entity.type
_entity.pdbx_description
1 polymer ?
#
loop_
_entity_poly.entity_id
_entity_poly.type
_entity_poly.pdbx_seq_one_letter_code
_entity_poly.pdbx_strand_id
1 'polypeptide(L)'
;MLPIRLSLENYKCNLSPSMTRCAGFCQITCGRCDCCRTLRNVATDEGLSELVWAFEISGLGNLLNAPGWEVAILGPRNGALQRLLDSLGFTVQDVESNSKWARVLGEALKFSVLKADPDLRAVYTEAFLHDGMELATEFDDHQRLKVQKDGGGTVKFVGPMGSATVLEWDKPSCKGYIHIVDEYLVPSADFGTYLEDVTDVGETEGYCETATSKQYDGQLVDTKQTQSPGDCCRKCKKNKDCTVWTFCAKPSGCQERNSPIIPWGTCHLLFDVALTQGRNPTTIRSDELTPYHSGVFRR
;
A
#
# COMPACT_ATOMS: atom_id res chain seq x y z
N MET A 1 -25.27 -42.14 -16.82
CA MET A 1 -24.40 -41.25 -16.00
C MET A 1 -22.96 -41.70 -16.18
N LEU A 2 -22.16 -40.90 -16.87
CA LEU A 2 -20.73 -41.08 -17.10
C LEU A 2 -20.04 -39.87 -16.46
N PRO A 3 -19.07 -40.04 -15.54
CA PRO A 3 -18.27 -38.92 -15.08
C PRO A 3 -17.06 -38.72 -15.99
N ILE A 4 -16.87 -37.48 -16.42
CA ILE A 4 -15.76 -36.98 -17.23
C ILE A 4 -14.50 -36.91 -16.35
N ARG A 5 -13.43 -37.59 -16.78
CA ARG A 5 -12.07 -37.41 -16.24
C ARG A 5 -11.45 -36.16 -16.86
N LEU A 6 -11.15 -35.15 -16.05
CA LEU A 6 -10.19 -34.10 -16.43
C LEU A 6 -8.78 -34.58 -16.13
N SER A 7 -7.96 -34.64 -17.18
CA SER A 7 -6.55 -35.03 -17.16
C SER A 7 -5.69 -33.88 -16.62
N LEU A 8 -4.94 -34.14 -15.55
CA LEU A 8 -3.82 -33.31 -15.07
C LEU A 8 -2.52 -34.03 -15.43
N GLU A 9 -2.16 -34.02 -16.71
CA GLU A 9 -0.84 -34.43 -17.17
C GLU A 9 -0.12 -33.19 -17.69
N ASN A 10 0.87 -32.68 -16.94
CA ASN A 10 2.13 -32.07 -17.43
C ASN A 10 2.88 -31.19 -16.40
N TYR A 11 3.01 -31.61 -15.14
CA TYR A 11 4.00 -31.01 -14.23
C TYR A 11 4.82 -32.13 -13.57
N LYS A 12 5.97 -32.45 -14.17
CA LYS A 12 6.94 -33.41 -13.64
C LYS A 12 7.95 -32.70 -12.74
N CYS A 13 7.82 -32.85 -11.43
CA CYS A 13 8.96 -32.75 -10.52
C CYS A 13 9.72 -34.08 -10.56
N ASN A 14 10.98 -34.07 -11.00
CA ASN A 14 11.85 -35.24 -10.91
C ASN A 14 12.27 -35.46 -9.45
N LEU A 15 11.61 -36.37 -8.74
CA LEU A 15 12.05 -36.86 -7.43
C LEU A 15 11.93 -38.39 -7.35
N SER A 16 12.87 -39.00 -6.63
CA SER A 16 13.07 -40.45 -6.50
C SER A 16 11.83 -41.19 -5.91
N PRO A 17 11.72 -42.52 -6.10
CA PRO A 17 10.45 -43.24 -6.12
C PRO A 17 9.81 -43.54 -4.75
N SER A 18 10.10 -42.76 -3.71
CA SER A 18 9.55 -42.99 -2.38
C SER A 18 9.11 -41.69 -1.70
N MET A 19 8.06 -41.03 -2.21
CA MET A 19 7.08 -40.33 -1.36
C MET A 19 5.92 -39.76 -2.19
N THR A 20 4.73 -40.16 -1.77
CA THR A 20 3.42 -39.80 -2.33
C THR A 20 3.06 -38.35 -1.96
N ARG A 21 2.71 -37.55 -2.98
CA ARG A 21 1.91 -36.29 -2.93
C ARG A 21 2.22 -35.31 -1.77
N CYS A 22 2.87 -34.19 -2.08
CA CYS A 22 2.76 -32.98 -1.24
C CYS A 22 1.42 -32.29 -1.52
N ALA A 23 0.38 -32.68 -0.80
CA ALA A 23 -0.79 -31.86 -0.55
C ALA A 23 -0.65 -31.30 0.87
N GLY A 24 -0.47 -29.98 1.01
CA GLY A 24 -0.58 -29.26 2.28
C GLY A 24 0.64 -29.33 3.22
N PHE A 25 1.03 -28.16 3.71
CA PHE A 25 1.95 -27.85 4.81
C PHE A 25 3.45 -28.14 4.62
N CYS A 26 4.21 -27.06 4.43
CA CYS A 26 5.63 -26.98 4.79
C CYS A 26 5.74 -26.21 6.12
N GLN A 27 6.01 -26.88 7.24
CA GLN A 27 6.59 -26.22 8.41
C GLN A 27 7.86 -26.94 8.90
N ILE A 28 8.96 -26.20 8.69
CA ILE A 28 10.13 -25.94 9.54
C ILE A 28 11.13 -27.09 9.76
N THR A 29 12.41 -26.69 9.77
CA THR A 29 13.63 -27.48 10.01
C THR A 29 14.10 -28.33 8.83
N CYS A 30 14.75 -27.68 7.86
CA CYS A 30 16.06 -28.10 7.34
C CYS A 30 16.48 -27.09 6.26
N GLY A 31 17.75 -26.67 6.29
CA GLY A 31 18.30 -25.81 5.25
C GLY A 31 18.08 -26.40 3.86
N ARG A 32 17.60 -25.55 2.93
CA ARG A 32 17.29 -25.85 1.52
C ARG A 32 16.09 -26.78 1.27
N CYS A 33 14.88 -26.25 1.44
CA CYS A 33 13.73 -26.70 0.66
C CYS A 33 13.37 -25.63 -0.37
N ASP A 34 13.38 -25.98 -1.66
CA ASP A 34 12.94 -25.10 -2.77
C ASP A 34 11.41 -25.08 -2.96
N CYS A 35 10.59 -25.22 -1.90
CA CYS A 35 9.18 -25.61 -2.07
C CYS A 35 8.18 -24.83 -1.21
N CYS A 36 8.23 -23.49 -1.25
CA CYS A 36 7.11 -22.68 -0.79
C CYS A 36 6.80 -21.60 -1.83
N ARG A 37 5.59 -21.64 -2.42
CA ARG A 37 5.18 -20.64 -3.41
C ARG A 37 5.05 -19.28 -2.72
N THR A 38 5.70 -18.28 -3.29
CA THR A 38 5.52 -16.88 -2.90
C THR A 38 4.14 -16.40 -3.32
N LEU A 39 3.65 -15.31 -2.71
CA LEU A 39 2.39 -14.67 -3.14
C LEU A 39 2.48 -14.23 -4.60
N ARG A 40 3.68 -13.83 -5.07
CA ARG A 40 3.94 -13.57 -6.49
C ARG A 40 3.69 -14.79 -7.37
N ASN A 41 4.25 -15.95 -7.02
CA ASN A 41 4.09 -17.15 -7.84
C ASN A 41 2.62 -17.57 -7.89
N VAL A 42 1.91 -17.47 -6.76
CA VAL A 42 0.47 -17.73 -6.72
C VAL A 42 -0.28 -16.77 -7.63
N ALA A 43 -0.04 -15.47 -7.51
CA ALA A 43 -0.69 -14.47 -8.36
C ALA A 43 -0.44 -14.72 -9.86
N THR A 44 0.78 -15.03 -10.26
CA THR A 44 1.13 -15.34 -11.66
C THR A 44 0.40 -16.58 -12.18
N ASP A 45 0.38 -17.67 -11.40
CA ASP A 45 -0.25 -18.92 -11.81
C ASP A 45 -1.78 -18.81 -11.89
N GLU A 46 -2.38 -17.95 -11.05
CA GLU A 46 -3.81 -17.62 -11.09
C GLU A 46 -4.14 -16.53 -12.13
N GLY A 47 -3.16 -16.10 -12.93
CA GLY A 47 -3.35 -15.13 -14.01
C GLY A 47 -3.55 -13.69 -13.55
N LEU A 48 -3.20 -13.33 -12.31
CA LEU A 48 -3.34 -11.99 -11.72
C LEU A 48 -2.15 -11.08 -12.05
N SER A 49 -1.76 -11.02 -13.34
CA SER A 49 -0.61 -10.23 -13.78
C SER A 49 -0.76 -8.73 -13.50
N GLU A 50 -1.99 -8.21 -13.53
CA GLU A 50 -2.29 -6.80 -13.23
C GLU A 50 -2.05 -6.47 -11.75
N LEU A 51 -2.42 -7.40 -10.85
CA LEU A 51 -2.12 -7.29 -9.42
C LEU A 51 -0.60 -7.23 -9.19
N VAL A 52 0.14 -8.16 -9.80
CA VAL A 52 1.61 -8.19 -9.69
C VAL A 52 2.22 -6.87 -10.19
N TRP A 53 1.77 -6.38 -11.33
CA TRP A 53 2.22 -5.09 -11.90
C TRP A 53 1.91 -3.91 -10.96
N ALA A 54 0.72 -3.85 -10.37
CA ALA A 54 0.34 -2.79 -9.45
C ALA A 54 1.23 -2.77 -8.19
N PHE A 55 1.56 -3.96 -7.65
CA PHE A 55 2.53 -4.09 -6.56
C PHE A 55 3.92 -3.59 -6.95
N GLU A 56 4.38 -3.84 -8.18
CA GLU A 56 5.68 -3.36 -8.64
C GLU A 56 5.74 -1.83 -8.76
N ILE A 57 4.77 -1.23 -9.45
CA ILE A 57 4.76 0.23 -9.66
C ILE A 57 4.58 0.98 -8.34
N SER A 58 3.85 0.42 -7.37
CA SER A 58 3.71 1.02 -6.04
C SER A 58 4.93 0.87 -5.14
N GLY A 59 5.99 0.17 -5.60
CA GLY A 59 7.18 -0.11 -4.79
C GLY A 59 6.98 -1.20 -3.73
N LEU A 60 5.82 -1.87 -3.71
CA LEU A 60 5.47 -2.94 -2.79
C LEU A 60 5.82 -4.34 -3.32
N GLY A 61 6.35 -4.46 -4.54
CA GLY A 61 6.61 -5.73 -5.23
C GLY A 61 7.51 -6.71 -4.45
N ASN A 62 8.41 -6.20 -3.62
CA ASN A 62 9.25 -7.03 -2.74
C ASN A 62 8.44 -7.80 -1.69
N LEU A 63 7.30 -7.26 -1.24
CA LEU A 63 6.43 -7.92 -0.25
C LEU A 63 5.84 -9.22 -0.82
N LEU A 64 5.50 -9.27 -2.11
CA LEU A 64 4.97 -10.49 -2.74
C LEU A 64 5.98 -11.65 -2.74
N ASN A 65 7.27 -11.36 -2.57
CA ASN A 65 8.35 -12.35 -2.45
C ASN A 65 8.83 -12.56 -1.02
N ALA A 66 8.33 -11.78 -0.05
CA ALA A 66 8.84 -11.77 1.31
C ALA A 66 8.55 -13.11 2.01
N PRO A 67 9.59 -13.86 2.42
CA PRO A 67 9.39 -15.08 3.17
C PRO A 67 8.90 -14.71 4.57
N GLY A 68 7.66 -15.04 4.91
CA GLY A 68 7.13 -14.66 6.22
C GLY A 68 5.91 -13.77 6.21
N TRP A 69 5.52 -13.22 5.06
CA TRP A 69 4.41 -12.28 5.03
C TRP A 69 3.07 -13.00 5.26
N GLU A 70 2.56 -12.86 6.48
CA GLU A 70 1.35 -13.52 6.98
C GLU A 70 0.13 -12.62 6.74
N VAL A 71 -0.41 -12.69 5.52
CA VAL A 71 -1.54 -11.85 5.06
C VAL A 71 -2.50 -12.61 4.15
N ALA A 72 -3.73 -12.12 4.06
CA ALA A 72 -4.65 -12.47 2.96
C ALA A 72 -4.77 -11.28 2.01
N ILE A 73 -4.43 -11.47 0.74
CA ILE A 73 -4.55 -10.45 -0.30
C ILE A 73 -5.90 -10.61 -0.99
N LEU A 74 -6.67 -9.53 -1.04
CA LEU A 74 -7.82 -9.42 -1.93
C LEU A 74 -7.27 -9.01 -3.30
N GLY A 75 -7.06 -9.99 -4.16
CA GLY A 75 -6.43 -9.82 -5.47
C GLY A 75 -7.47 -9.66 -6.56
N PRO A 76 -7.68 -8.44 -7.11
CA PRO A 76 -8.69 -8.26 -8.15
C PRO A 76 -8.29 -8.97 -9.43
N ARG A 77 -9.27 -9.54 -10.12
CA ARG A 77 -9.07 -10.11 -11.47
C ARG A 77 -8.51 -9.07 -12.43
N ASN A 78 -7.79 -9.52 -13.45
CA ASN A 78 -7.34 -8.63 -14.52
C ASN A 78 -8.51 -7.86 -15.15
N GLY A 79 -8.23 -6.60 -15.51
CA GLY A 79 -9.19 -5.63 -16.00
C GLY A 79 -9.94 -4.88 -14.90
N ALA A 80 -9.83 -5.27 -13.62
CA ALA A 80 -10.44 -4.53 -12.51
C ALA A 80 -9.79 -3.16 -12.32
N LEU A 81 -8.47 -3.06 -12.52
CA LEU A 81 -7.76 -1.78 -12.41
C LEU A 81 -8.18 -0.84 -13.53
N GLN A 82 -8.31 -1.34 -14.76
CA GLN A 82 -8.81 -0.53 -15.87
C GLN A 82 -10.20 0.04 -15.53
N ARG A 83 -11.12 -0.77 -15.00
CA ARG A 83 -12.45 -0.29 -14.59
C ARG A 83 -12.39 0.75 -13.47
N LEU A 84 -11.51 0.55 -12.49
CA LEU A 84 -11.27 1.55 -11.46
C LEU A 84 -10.78 2.86 -12.09
N LEU A 85 -9.74 2.82 -12.92
CA LEU A 85 -9.16 4.00 -13.57
C LEU A 85 -10.20 4.70 -14.47
N ASP A 86 -10.96 3.95 -15.26
CA ASP A 86 -12.03 4.49 -16.10
C ASP A 86 -13.08 5.23 -15.26
N SER A 87 -13.47 4.66 -14.12
CA SER A 87 -14.43 5.29 -13.20
C SER A 87 -13.90 6.59 -12.57
N LEU A 88 -12.57 6.71 -12.49
CA LEU A 88 -11.87 7.88 -11.99
C LEU A 88 -11.47 8.87 -13.11
N GLY A 89 -11.72 8.54 -14.38
CA GLY A 89 -11.39 9.37 -15.53
C GLY A 89 -9.93 9.31 -15.98
N PHE A 90 -9.23 8.21 -15.70
CA PHE A 90 -7.83 7.99 -16.04
C PHE A 90 -7.61 6.73 -16.87
N THR A 91 -6.43 6.63 -17.45
CA THR A 91 -5.97 5.47 -18.22
C THR A 91 -4.76 4.82 -17.55
N VAL A 92 -4.44 3.57 -17.93
CA VAL A 92 -3.20 2.91 -17.50
C VAL A 92 -1.96 3.71 -17.94
N GLN A 93 -2.02 4.38 -19.09
CA GLN A 93 -0.92 5.23 -19.54
C GLN A 93 -0.67 6.41 -18.60
N ASP A 94 -1.73 6.97 -17.99
CA ASP A 94 -1.59 8.02 -16.97
C ASP A 94 -0.89 7.50 -15.73
N VAL A 95 -1.15 6.25 -15.35
CA VAL A 95 -0.46 5.56 -14.24
C VAL A 95 1.03 5.41 -14.52
N GLU A 96 1.39 4.96 -15.71
CA GLU A 96 2.80 4.73 -16.09
C GLU A 96 3.59 6.02 -16.27
N SER A 97 2.93 7.08 -16.77
CA SER A 97 3.57 8.36 -17.06
C SER A 97 3.67 9.31 -15.86
N ASN A 98 2.90 9.05 -14.80
CA ASN A 98 2.89 9.89 -13.60
C ASN A 98 3.24 9.08 -12.35
N SER A 99 4.49 9.24 -11.90
CA SER A 99 5.05 8.53 -10.74
C SER A 99 4.28 8.77 -9.43
N LYS A 100 3.42 9.78 -9.35
CA LYS A 100 2.55 10.01 -8.17
C LYS A 100 1.53 8.88 -7.99
N TRP A 101 1.16 8.18 -9.06
CA TRP A 101 0.27 7.02 -8.99
C TRP A 101 0.85 5.86 -8.19
N ALA A 102 2.17 5.74 -8.09
CA ALA A 102 2.81 4.72 -7.26
C ALA A 102 2.28 4.77 -5.82
N ARG A 103 2.15 5.98 -5.25
CA ARG A 103 1.60 6.18 -3.91
C ARG A 103 0.10 5.84 -3.86
N VAL A 104 -0.67 6.30 -4.84
CA VAL A 104 -2.14 6.07 -4.88
C VAL A 104 -2.46 4.59 -4.95
N LEU A 105 -1.80 3.86 -5.86
CA LEU A 105 -1.95 2.41 -5.97
C LEU A 105 -1.43 1.70 -4.73
N GLY A 106 -0.30 2.15 -4.16
CA GLY A 106 0.23 1.58 -2.91
C GLY A 106 -0.78 1.60 -1.77
N GLU A 107 -1.49 2.71 -1.59
CA GLU A 107 -2.51 2.84 -0.57
C GLU A 107 -3.76 1.97 -0.85
N ALA A 108 -4.23 1.91 -2.10
CA ALA A 108 -5.31 1.00 -2.48
C ALA A 108 -4.92 -0.48 -2.26
N LEU A 109 -3.68 -0.85 -2.56
CA LEU A 109 -3.16 -2.19 -2.36
C LEU A 109 -3.05 -2.53 -0.88
N LYS A 110 -2.50 -1.64 -0.04
CA LYS A 110 -2.46 -1.82 1.42
C LYS A 110 -3.86 -2.05 2.00
N PHE A 111 -4.86 -1.32 1.52
CA PHE A 111 -6.25 -1.51 1.95
C PHE A 111 -6.83 -2.87 1.50
N SER A 112 -6.35 -3.41 0.38
CA SER A 112 -6.72 -4.74 -0.12
C SER A 112 -5.93 -5.88 0.53
N VAL A 113 -4.99 -5.59 1.43
CA VAL A 113 -4.23 -6.60 2.17
C VAL A 113 -4.77 -6.69 3.60
N LEU A 114 -5.31 -7.86 3.96
CA LEU A 114 -5.82 -8.16 5.28
C LEU A 114 -4.67 -8.61 6.19
N LYS A 115 -4.54 -7.95 7.34
CA LYS A 115 -3.61 -8.33 8.39
C LYS A 115 -4.04 -9.65 9.00
N ALA A 116 -3.09 -10.51 9.39
CA ALA A 116 -3.39 -11.67 10.22
C ALA A 116 -4.09 -11.22 11.52
N ASP A 117 -5.00 -12.04 12.02
CA ASP A 117 -5.62 -11.81 13.32
C ASP A 117 -4.52 -11.82 14.41
N PRO A 118 -4.40 -10.77 15.24
CA PRO A 118 -3.31 -10.65 16.21
C PRO A 118 -3.42 -11.69 17.34
N ASP A 119 -4.63 -12.09 17.70
CA ASP A 119 -4.90 -12.98 18.82
C ASP A 119 -4.76 -14.45 18.40
N LEU A 120 -5.27 -14.78 17.21
CA LEU A 120 -5.23 -16.13 16.64
C LEU A 120 -3.93 -16.40 15.88
N ARG A 121 -3.18 -15.35 15.53
CA ARG A 121 -2.01 -15.41 14.62
C ARG A 121 -2.32 -16.18 13.34
N ALA A 122 -3.53 -15.97 12.82
CA ALA A 122 -4.09 -16.70 11.70
C ALA A 122 -4.42 -15.76 10.55
N VAL A 123 -4.17 -16.24 9.33
CA VAL A 123 -4.57 -15.55 8.10
C VAL A 123 -6.02 -15.90 7.79
N TYR A 124 -6.80 -14.90 7.39
CA TYR A 124 -8.20 -15.12 7.04
C TYR A 124 -8.31 -15.99 5.77
N THR A 125 -9.08 -17.07 5.89
CA THR A 125 -9.54 -17.92 4.78
C THR A 125 -11.07 -17.94 4.79
N GLU A 126 -11.70 -18.48 3.74
CA GLU A 126 -13.16 -18.54 3.62
C GLU A 126 -13.85 -19.04 4.91
N ALA A 127 -13.27 -20.06 5.54
CA ALA A 127 -13.80 -20.73 6.72
C ALA A 127 -13.78 -19.86 8.00
N PHE A 128 -12.86 -18.89 8.09
CA PHE A 128 -12.75 -17.99 9.25
C PHE A 128 -13.66 -16.77 9.12
N LEU A 129 -14.11 -16.45 7.90
CA LEU A 129 -14.95 -15.29 7.66
C LEU A 129 -16.40 -15.57 8.06
N HIS A 130 -17.03 -14.63 8.74
CA HIS A 130 -18.46 -14.65 9.04
C HIS A 130 -19.12 -13.32 8.67
N ASP A 131 -20.44 -13.33 8.50
CA ASP A 131 -21.18 -12.10 8.20
C ASP A 131 -20.97 -11.06 9.32
N GLY A 132 -20.85 -9.80 8.92
CA GLY A 132 -20.64 -8.66 9.81
C GLY A 132 -19.24 -8.52 10.40
N MET A 133 -18.30 -9.44 10.10
CA MET A 133 -16.92 -9.38 10.61
C MET A 133 -16.19 -8.12 10.11
N GLU A 134 -15.41 -7.48 10.97
CA GLU A 134 -14.58 -6.32 10.60
C GLU A 134 -13.10 -6.66 10.63
N LEU A 135 -12.45 -6.55 9.46
CA LEU A 135 -11.08 -6.98 9.23
C LEU A 135 -10.14 -5.79 9.18
N ALA A 136 -9.02 -5.90 9.89
CA ALA A 136 -7.93 -4.94 9.81
C ALA A 136 -7.15 -5.11 8.49
N THR A 137 -6.73 -4.00 7.91
CA THR A 137 -5.95 -3.97 6.66
C THR A 137 -4.55 -3.42 6.91
N GLU A 138 -3.64 -3.56 5.94
CA GLU A 138 -2.32 -2.92 5.96
C GLU A 138 -2.37 -1.40 5.73
N PHE A 139 -3.56 -0.82 5.54
CA PHE A 139 -3.74 0.62 5.43
C PHE A 139 -3.53 1.32 6.78
N ASP A 140 -2.85 2.49 6.75
CA ASP A 140 -2.34 3.17 7.94
C ASP A 140 -3.42 3.87 8.80
N ASP A 141 -4.63 4.11 8.28
CA ASP A 141 -5.68 4.90 8.97
C ASP A 141 -6.69 4.10 9.82
N HIS A 142 -6.33 2.90 10.29
CA HIS A 142 -7.21 2.01 11.08
C HIS A 142 -8.54 1.63 10.39
N GLN A 143 -8.69 1.92 9.09
CA GLN A 143 -9.89 1.59 8.34
C GLN A 143 -10.02 0.08 8.17
N ARG A 144 -11.24 -0.39 8.35
CA ARG A 144 -11.59 -1.81 8.34
C ARG A 144 -12.45 -2.16 7.15
N LEU A 145 -12.31 -3.39 6.68
CA LEU A 145 -13.21 -3.98 5.70
C LEU A 145 -14.28 -4.79 6.43
N LYS A 146 -15.54 -4.58 6.06
CA LYS A 146 -16.64 -5.38 6.59
C LYS A 146 -16.93 -6.54 5.67
N VAL A 147 -17.06 -7.74 6.23
CA VAL A 147 -17.53 -8.92 5.51
C VAL A 147 -19.04 -8.89 5.47
N GLN A 148 -19.60 -9.03 4.28
CA GLN A 148 -21.03 -9.23 4.07
C GLN A 148 -21.23 -10.58 3.39
N LYS A 149 -22.00 -11.48 4.01
CA LYS A 149 -22.42 -12.75 3.40
C LYS A 149 -23.92 -12.70 3.16
N ASP A 150 -24.35 -12.90 1.92
CA ASP A 150 -25.78 -13.03 1.62
C ASP A 150 -26.28 -14.46 1.87
N GLY A 151 -27.60 -14.62 1.94
CA GLY A 151 -28.23 -15.94 2.13
C GLY A 151 -28.03 -16.92 0.96
N GLY A 152 -27.47 -16.44 -0.17
CA GLY A 152 -27.13 -17.23 -1.35
C GLY A 152 -25.68 -17.74 -1.37
N GLY A 153 -24.87 -17.39 -0.36
CA GLY A 153 -23.46 -17.78 -0.27
C GLY A 153 -22.49 -16.83 -0.97
N THR A 154 -22.97 -15.70 -1.52
CA THR A 154 -22.09 -14.67 -2.06
C THR A 154 -21.48 -13.88 -0.92
N VAL A 155 -20.17 -13.66 -0.99
CA VAL A 155 -19.45 -12.87 0.01
C VAL A 155 -18.86 -11.64 -0.63
N LYS A 156 -18.99 -10.51 0.07
CA LYS A 156 -18.41 -9.23 -0.30
C LYS A 156 -17.54 -8.69 0.82
N PHE A 157 -16.43 -8.09 0.43
CA PHE A 157 -15.69 -7.17 1.29
C PHE A 157 -16.20 -5.77 1.00
N VAL A 158 -16.75 -5.12 2.01
CA VAL A 158 -17.35 -3.80 1.92
C VAL A 158 -16.39 -2.79 2.55
N GLY A 159 -15.93 -1.85 1.73
CA GLY A 159 -15.16 -0.69 2.16
C GLY A 159 -15.96 0.60 2.06
N PRO A 160 -15.38 1.76 2.43
CA PRO A 160 -16.09 3.02 2.44
C PRO A 160 -16.55 3.53 1.07
N MET A 161 -15.75 3.29 0.02
CA MET A 161 -16.01 3.81 -1.34
C MET A 161 -16.53 2.74 -2.32
N GLY A 162 -16.75 1.51 -1.86
CA GLY A 162 -17.17 0.43 -2.73
C GLY A 162 -17.14 -0.93 -2.05
N SER A 163 -17.47 -1.96 -2.80
CA SER A 163 -17.43 -3.35 -2.33
C SER A 163 -16.86 -4.24 -3.42
N ALA A 164 -16.10 -5.25 -3.03
CA ALA A 164 -15.57 -6.27 -3.92
C ALA A 164 -16.20 -7.62 -3.58
N THR A 165 -16.77 -8.27 -4.58
CA THR A 165 -17.34 -9.62 -4.50
C THR A 165 -16.24 -10.64 -4.69
N VAL A 166 -16.23 -11.68 -3.85
CA VAL A 166 -15.27 -12.76 -3.99
C VAL A 166 -15.70 -13.71 -5.10
N LEU A 167 -14.78 -13.95 -6.04
CA LEU A 167 -14.94 -14.84 -7.17
C LEU A 167 -14.35 -16.21 -6.87
N GLU A 168 -13.17 -16.24 -6.25
CA GLU A 168 -12.48 -17.47 -5.88
C GLU A 168 -11.76 -17.34 -4.54
N TRP A 169 -11.80 -18.40 -3.75
CA TRP A 169 -11.25 -18.42 -2.40
C TRP A 169 -9.86 -19.05 -2.32
N ASP A 170 -9.17 -18.70 -1.24
CA ASP A 170 -8.08 -19.46 -0.62
C ASP A 170 -6.98 -19.97 -1.56
N LYS A 171 -6.46 -19.13 -2.47
CA LYS A 171 -5.28 -19.49 -3.28
C LYS A 171 -4.05 -19.50 -2.38
N PRO A 172 -3.45 -20.67 -2.08
CA PRO A 172 -2.52 -20.77 -0.97
C PRO A 172 -1.10 -20.40 -1.40
N SER A 173 -0.45 -19.55 -0.62
CA SER A 173 0.99 -19.31 -0.65
C SER A 173 1.65 -19.92 0.59
N CYS A 174 2.95 -19.67 0.78
CA CYS A 174 3.69 -20.19 1.91
C CYS A 174 3.09 -19.85 3.28
N LYS A 175 2.71 -18.58 3.47
CA LYS A 175 2.27 -18.02 4.75
C LYS A 175 1.07 -17.09 4.63
N GLY A 176 0.48 -17.02 3.45
CA GLY A 176 -0.65 -16.16 3.17
C GLY A 176 -1.56 -16.76 2.10
N TYR A 177 -2.66 -16.06 1.82
CA TYR A 177 -3.64 -16.47 0.83
C TYR A 177 -3.92 -15.33 -0.14
N ILE A 178 -4.38 -15.67 -1.34
CA ILE A 178 -5.02 -14.71 -2.25
C ILE A 178 -6.49 -15.12 -2.40
N HIS A 179 -7.39 -14.17 -2.18
CA HIS A 179 -8.80 -14.30 -2.56
C HIS A 179 -9.01 -13.47 -3.82
N ILE A 180 -9.52 -14.10 -4.87
CA ILE A 180 -9.76 -13.40 -6.14
C ILE A 180 -11.08 -12.66 -6.03
N VAL A 181 -11.05 -11.36 -6.28
CA VAL A 181 -12.24 -10.50 -6.22
C VAL A 181 -12.52 -9.84 -7.57
N ASP A 182 -13.74 -9.33 -7.75
CA ASP A 182 -14.14 -8.66 -8.98
C ASP A 182 -13.55 -7.25 -9.13
N GLU A 183 -13.43 -6.49 -8.04
CA GLU A 183 -13.08 -5.07 -8.05
C GLU A 183 -11.96 -4.71 -7.07
N TYR A 184 -11.30 -3.56 -7.30
CA TYR A 184 -10.39 -2.94 -6.34
C TYR A 184 -11.15 -2.27 -5.21
N LEU A 185 -10.65 -2.40 -3.99
CA LEU A 185 -11.17 -1.70 -2.82
C LEU A 185 -10.42 -0.39 -2.61
N VAL A 186 -11.17 0.66 -2.28
CA VAL A 186 -10.65 2.01 -2.08
C VAL A 186 -10.92 2.44 -0.62
N PRO A 187 -9.88 2.82 0.15
CA PRO A 187 -9.97 3.04 1.60
C PRO A 187 -10.92 4.16 2.03
N SER A 188 -10.88 5.36 1.44
CA SER A 188 -11.75 6.47 1.88
C SER A 188 -11.98 7.54 0.82
N ALA A 189 -12.82 8.53 1.14
CA ALA A 189 -13.01 9.73 0.33
C ALA A 189 -11.73 10.59 0.20
N ASP A 190 -10.76 10.43 1.10
CA ASP A 190 -9.45 11.09 1.00
C ASP A 190 -8.59 10.49 -0.11
N PHE A 191 -8.98 9.34 -0.68
CA PHE A 191 -8.47 8.90 -1.99
C PHE A 191 -8.61 10.00 -3.04
N GLY A 192 -9.64 10.85 -2.94
CA GLY A 192 -9.77 12.09 -3.70
C GLY A 192 -8.61 13.07 -3.49
N THR A 193 -8.08 13.22 -2.27
CA THR A 193 -6.89 14.07 -1.99
C THR A 193 -5.58 13.47 -2.51
N TYR A 194 -5.51 12.13 -2.62
CA TYR A 194 -4.41 11.44 -3.30
C TYR A 194 -4.52 11.58 -4.82
N LEU A 195 -5.74 11.57 -5.37
CA LEU A 195 -6.04 11.79 -6.78
C LEU A 195 -5.86 13.26 -7.19
N GLU A 196 -6.16 14.22 -6.31
CA GLU A 196 -5.88 15.65 -6.54
C GLU A 196 -4.39 15.89 -6.84
N ASP A 197 -3.50 15.19 -6.11
CA ASP A 197 -2.05 15.27 -6.37
C ASP A 197 -1.68 14.70 -7.75
N VAL A 198 -2.44 13.72 -8.26
CA VAL A 198 -2.26 13.10 -9.57
C VAL A 198 -2.83 13.96 -10.70
N THR A 199 -4.02 14.55 -10.52
CA THR A 199 -4.70 15.42 -11.50
C THR A 199 -4.07 16.81 -11.62
N ASP A 200 -3.13 17.17 -10.74
CA ASP A 200 -2.33 18.39 -10.88
C ASP A 200 -1.34 18.24 -12.07
N VAL A 201 -1.91 18.17 -13.27
CA VAL A 201 -1.26 18.38 -14.57
C VAL A 201 -1.32 19.88 -14.83
N GLY A 202 -0.71 20.65 -13.94
CA GLY A 202 -0.50 22.08 -14.05
C GLY A 202 0.95 22.36 -14.42
N GLU A 203 1.15 22.79 -15.67
CA GLU A 203 2.33 23.46 -16.25
C GLU A 203 3.35 24.00 -15.24
N THR A 204 4.63 23.61 -15.36
CA THR A 204 5.80 24.40 -14.90
C THR A 204 5.67 25.14 -13.56
N GLU A 205 4.99 24.57 -12.56
CA GLU A 205 4.89 25.13 -11.21
C GLU A 205 5.23 24.05 -10.20
N GLY A 206 6.52 23.88 -9.99
CA GLY A 206 7.14 23.29 -8.82
C GLY A 206 6.66 21.97 -8.20
N TYR A 207 7.61 21.09 -7.87
CA TYR A 207 7.34 19.83 -7.18
C TYR A 207 7.94 19.81 -5.77
N CYS A 208 7.32 19.02 -4.88
CA CYS A 208 7.83 18.77 -3.54
C CYS A 208 8.67 17.49 -3.50
N GLU A 209 9.95 17.63 -3.22
CA GLU A 209 10.78 16.51 -2.76
C GLU A 209 10.44 16.25 -1.29
N THR A 210 10.21 14.99 -0.92
CA THR A 210 9.96 14.57 0.47
C THR A 210 11.13 13.75 0.98
N ALA A 211 11.48 13.92 2.26
CA ALA A 211 12.49 13.15 2.95
C ALA A 211 11.97 12.71 4.32
N THR A 212 12.05 11.41 4.57
CA THR A 212 11.68 10.81 5.85
C THR A 212 12.82 10.86 6.85
N SER A 213 12.48 10.98 8.13
CA SER A 213 13.44 11.08 9.24
C SER A 213 14.50 12.16 8.99
N LYS A 214 14.07 13.28 8.42
CA LYS A 214 14.92 14.44 8.16
C LYS A 214 14.22 15.69 8.66
N GLN A 215 15.04 16.59 9.18
CA GLN A 215 14.66 17.93 9.55
C GLN A 215 15.52 18.92 8.77
N TYR A 216 14.89 19.68 7.88
CA TYR A 216 15.56 20.78 7.19
C TYR A 216 15.48 22.07 8.00
N ASP A 217 16.54 22.87 7.86
CA ASP A 217 16.68 24.20 8.45
C ASP A 217 16.09 25.25 7.50
N GLY A 218 15.83 26.43 8.05
CA GLY A 218 15.38 27.58 7.29
C GLY A 218 14.71 28.63 8.16
N GLN A 219 14.50 29.81 7.60
CA GLN A 219 13.78 30.87 8.27
C GLN A 219 12.29 30.52 8.34
N LEU A 220 11.70 30.47 9.54
CA LEU A 220 10.27 30.23 9.69
C LEU A 220 9.45 31.35 9.04
N VAL A 221 8.61 30.97 8.09
CA VAL A 221 7.69 31.86 7.37
C VAL A 221 6.29 31.75 7.95
N ASP A 222 5.83 30.54 8.23
CA ASP A 222 4.48 30.27 8.71
C ASP A 222 4.43 28.93 9.46
N THR A 223 3.43 28.74 10.30
CA THR A 223 3.14 27.47 10.97
C THR A 223 1.69 27.10 10.75
N LYS A 224 1.46 25.87 10.31
CA LYS A 224 0.13 25.31 10.05
C LYS A 224 -0.05 24.01 10.82
N GLN A 225 -1.31 23.66 11.06
CA GLN A 225 -1.68 22.32 11.50
C GLN A 225 -2.19 21.54 10.29
N THR A 226 -1.61 20.38 10.03
CA THR A 226 -1.95 19.51 8.91
C THR A 226 -2.05 18.06 9.35
N GLN A 227 -2.70 17.22 8.55
CA GLN A 227 -2.88 15.80 8.88
C GLN A 227 -1.76 14.94 8.31
N SER A 228 -1.04 15.44 7.29
CA SER A 228 0.01 14.69 6.61
C SER A 228 1.20 15.56 6.16
N PRO A 229 2.36 14.95 5.83
CA PRO A 229 3.46 15.62 5.14
C PRO A 229 3.05 16.19 3.77
N GLY A 230 2.17 15.49 3.04
CA GLY A 230 1.67 15.95 1.74
C GLY A 230 0.86 17.24 1.85
N ASP A 231 -0.01 17.34 2.86
CA ASP A 231 -0.70 18.60 3.18
C ASP A 231 0.26 19.73 3.50
N CYS A 232 1.33 19.42 4.25
CA CYS A 232 2.34 20.41 4.61
C CYS A 232 3.04 20.98 3.38
N CYS A 233 3.44 20.11 2.44
CA CYS A 233 3.91 20.51 1.12
C CYS A 233 2.89 21.40 0.38
N ARG A 234 1.60 21.04 0.34
CA ARG A 234 0.57 21.85 -0.33
C ARG A 234 0.42 23.24 0.29
N LYS A 235 0.57 23.35 1.61
CA LYS A 235 0.61 24.66 2.29
C LYS A 235 1.87 25.44 1.90
N CYS A 236 3.02 24.79 1.77
CA CYS A 236 4.25 25.40 1.27
C CYS A 236 4.09 25.92 -0.17
N LYS A 237 3.55 25.10 -1.09
CA LYS A 237 3.27 25.49 -2.50
C LYS A 237 2.43 26.77 -2.58
N LYS A 238 1.39 26.88 -1.74
CA LYS A 238 0.51 28.06 -1.69
C LYS A 238 1.15 29.29 -1.06
N ASN A 239 2.26 29.12 -0.33
CA ASN A 239 2.97 30.21 0.32
C ASN A 239 4.15 30.64 -0.57
N LYS A 240 4.04 31.83 -1.16
CA LYS A 240 5.06 32.39 -2.07
C LYS A 240 6.44 32.61 -1.42
N ASP A 241 6.52 32.57 -0.11
CA ASP A 241 7.77 32.75 0.63
C ASP A 241 8.33 31.42 1.15
N CYS A 242 7.62 30.29 0.93
CA CYS A 242 8.08 28.97 1.33
C CYS A 242 8.92 28.31 0.23
N THR A 243 10.07 27.74 0.64
CA THR A 243 10.96 26.92 -0.21
C THR A 243 11.28 25.57 0.43
N VAL A 244 11.12 25.44 1.75
CA VAL A 244 11.31 24.21 2.53
C VAL A 244 10.15 24.04 3.49
N TRP A 245 9.79 22.82 3.84
CA TRP A 245 8.83 22.55 4.90
C TRP A 245 9.28 21.41 5.80
N THR A 246 8.79 21.42 7.04
CA THR A 246 9.06 20.41 8.06
C THR A 246 7.77 20.06 8.80
N PHE A 247 7.45 18.77 8.87
CA PHE A 247 6.23 18.22 9.44
C PHE A 247 6.55 17.31 10.62
N CYS A 248 5.89 17.55 11.76
CA CYS A 248 5.99 16.69 12.92
C CYS A 248 5.13 15.42 12.77
N ALA A 249 5.79 14.29 12.54
CA ALA A 249 5.13 13.02 12.23
C ALA A 249 4.81 12.18 13.48
N LYS A 250 5.47 12.46 14.60
CA LYS A 250 5.38 11.64 15.80
C LYS A 250 4.12 11.97 16.61
N PRO A 251 3.24 11.01 16.92
CA PRO A 251 2.00 11.26 17.68
C PRO A 251 2.23 11.89 19.06
N SER A 252 3.36 11.57 19.71
CA SER A 252 3.75 12.16 21.00
C SER A 252 4.30 13.59 20.88
N GLY A 253 4.30 14.18 19.69
CA GLY A 253 4.99 15.42 19.37
C GLY A 253 6.48 15.23 19.08
N CYS A 254 7.07 16.26 18.48
CA CYS A 254 8.46 16.33 18.08
C CYS A 254 9.19 17.28 19.03
N GLN A 255 10.35 16.87 19.53
CA GLN A 255 11.07 17.67 20.49
C GLN A 255 12.53 17.76 20.11
N GLU A 256 13.02 18.99 20.04
CA GLU A 256 14.44 19.28 19.97
C GLU A 256 15.05 19.45 21.36
N ARG A 257 16.36 19.27 21.46
CA ARG A 257 17.09 19.43 22.72
C ARG A 257 16.90 20.87 23.23
N ASN A 258 16.33 21.01 24.42
CA ASN A 258 16.02 22.30 25.07
C ASN A 258 14.92 23.14 24.40
N SER A 259 14.06 22.52 23.59
CA SER A 259 12.89 23.19 22.98
C SER A 259 11.57 22.64 23.53
N PRO A 260 10.48 23.44 23.49
CA PRO A 260 9.13 22.95 23.76
C PRO A 260 8.77 21.77 22.83
N ILE A 261 7.87 20.91 23.29
CA ILE A 261 7.32 19.83 22.46
C ILE A 261 6.45 20.46 21.38
N ILE A 262 6.80 20.20 20.12
CA ILE A 262 6.02 20.56 18.95
C ILE A 262 4.90 19.53 18.80
N PRO A 263 3.62 19.92 18.75
CA PRO A 263 2.52 18.98 18.59
C PRO A 263 2.60 18.15 17.32
N TRP A 264 2.04 16.93 17.36
CA TRP A 264 1.83 16.14 16.14
C TRP A 264 1.05 16.95 15.10
N GLY A 265 1.36 16.78 13.83
CA GLY A 265 0.66 17.47 12.74
C GLY A 265 1.10 18.91 12.53
N THR A 266 2.01 19.44 13.36
CA THR A 266 2.57 20.78 13.13
C THR A 266 3.45 20.77 11.89
N CYS A 267 3.15 21.69 10.98
CA CYS A 267 3.81 21.94 9.71
C CYS A 267 4.46 23.33 9.75
N HIS A 268 5.79 23.37 9.75
CA HIS A 268 6.56 24.59 9.62
C HIS A 268 6.89 24.83 8.14
N LEU A 269 6.49 26.01 7.64
CA LEU A 269 6.85 26.50 6.33
C LEU A 269 8.09 27.38 6.48
N LEU A 270 9.15 27.05 5.76
CA LEU A 270 10.46 27.64 5.91
C LEU A 270 10.94 28.25 4.59
N PHE A 271 11.77 29.27 4.70
CA PHE A 271 12.55 29.82 3.59
C PHE A 271 14.03 29.48 3.80
N ASP A 272 14.58 28.67 2.91
CA ASP A 272 16.02 28.41 2.80
C ASP A 272 16.60 29.13 1.58
N VAL A 273 17.54 30.05 1.82
CA VAL A 273 18.27 30.80 0.80
C VAL A 273 19.22 29.91 -0.01
N ALA A 274 19.65 28.76 0.51
CA ALA A 274 20.50 27.83 -0.23
C ALA A 274 19.80 27.31 -1.48
N LEU A 275 18.49 27.06 -1.38
CA LEU A 275 17.67 26.58 -2.50
C LEU A 275 17.50 27.63 -3.60
N THR A 276 17.40 28.92 -3.25
CA THR A 276 17.32 29.99 -4.27
C THR A 276 18.64 30.15 -5.03
N GLN A 277 19.74 29.62 -4.50
CA GLN A 277 21.06 29.56 -5.12
C GLN A 277 21.34 28.22 -5.81
N GLY A 278 20.34 27.34 -5.95
CA GLY A 278 20.47 26.02 -6.57
C GLY A 278 21.25 25.00 -5.74
N ARG A 279 21.45 25.25 -4.44
CA ARG A 279 22.13 24.33 -3.52
C ARG A 279 21.10 23.46 -2.78
N ASN A 280 21.57 22.38 -2.18
CA ASN A 280 20.73 21.51 -1.35
C ASN A 280 20.32 22.22 -0.05
N PRO A 281 19.16 21.85 0.53
CA PRO A 281 18.68 22.44 1.78
C PRO A 281 19.61 22.10 2.94
N THR A 282 19.75 23.03 3.88
CA THR A 282 20.51 22.79 5.10
C THR A 282 19.78 21.78 5.96
N THR A 283 20.47 20.75 6.44
CA THR A 283 19.87 19.68 7.26
C THR A 283 20.29 19.88 8.71
N ILE A 284 19.30 20.04 9.61
CA ILE A 284 19.53 20.07 11.06
C ILE A 284 19.86 18.67 11.55
N ARG A 285 19.05 17.69 11.10
CA ARG A 285 19.15 16.31 11.56
C ARG A 285 18.64 15.33 10.50
N SER A 286 19.32 14.20 10.36
CA SER A 286 18.95 13.12 9.43
C SER A 286 19.34 11.74 9.97
N ASP A 287 18.82 11.39 11.13
CA ASP A 287 18.98 10.06 11.71
C ASP A 287 17.63 9.36 11.89
N GLU A 288 17.65 8.04 12.06
CA GLU A 288 16.45 7.21 12.18
C GLU A 288 15.50 7.63 13.33
N LEU A 289 16.00 8.37 14.32
CA LEU A 289 15.23 8.85 15.47
C LEU A 289 14.66 10.25 15.25
N THR A 290 14.89 10.86 14.09
CA THR A 290 14.40 12.19 13.76
C THR A 290 12.89 12.11 13.51
N PRO A 291 12.05 12.74 14.36
CA PRO A 291 10.59 12.57 14.32
C PRO A 291 9.89 13.42 13.24
N TYR A 292 10.67 13.91 12.28
CA TYR A 292 10.23 14.85 11.25
C TYR A 292 10.23 14.21 9.87
N HIS A 293 9.25 14.61 9.07
CA HIS A 293 9.32 14.53 7.62
C HIS A 293 9.55 15.95 7.10
N SER A 294 10.55 16.15 6.25
CA SER A 294 10.81 17.45 5.64
C SER A 294 10.79 17.34 4.13
N GLY A 295 10.67 18.48 3.46
CA GLY A 295 10.71 18.52 2.02
C GLY A 295 11.13 19.85 1.47
N VAL A 296 11.49 19.83 0.19
CA VAL A 296 11.87 21.01 -0.59
C VAL A 296 10.78 21.25 -1.61
N PHE A 297 10.33 22.50 -1.73
CA PHE A 297 9.52 22.94 -2.84
C PHE A 297 10.43 23.63 -3.87
N ARG A 298 10.70 22.95 -4.98
CA ARG A 298 11.36 23.58 -6.13
C ARG A 298 10.29 24.18 -7.01
N ARG A 299 10.40 25.43 -7.42
CA ARG A 299 9.51 26.07 -8.40
C ARG A 299 9.97 25.77 -9.82
#